data_AF-A0A2N9EF69-F1
#
_entry.id   AF-A0A2N9EF69-F1
#
_cell.length_a   1.000
_cell.length_b   1.000
_cell.length_c   1.000
_cell.angle_alpha   90.00
_cell.angle_beta   90.00
_cell.angle_gamma   90.00
#
_symmetry.space_group_name_H-M   'P 1'
#
loop_
_entity.id
_entity.type
_entity.pdbx_description
1 polymer ?
#
loop_
_entity_poly.entity_id
_entity_poly.type
_entity_poly.pdbx_seq_one_letter_code
_entity_poly.pdbx_strand_id
1 'polypeptide(L)'
;MAFESLSKQIIASITNSSLDDPPLSSPYYLHASDNSSLMLVNQPFTGDNFHSWFRSMAMGLTIKNKLEFVDGSIGPPKEGITSPLYPLWNRCNIVVNTWILNCVSKEIHAIVLYKPTTHEIWTILREKILSQ
;
A
#
# COMPACT_ATOMS: atom_id res chain seq x y z
N MET A 1 6.33 30.24 -33.98
CA MET A 1 6.29 28.86 -34.51
C MET A 1 7.34 27.95 -33.89
N ALA A 2 8.65 28.24 -33.97
CA ALA A 2 9.68 27.37 -33.37
C ALA A 2 9.60 27.23 -31.83
N PHE A 3 9.25 28.31 -31.13
CA PHE A 3 9.10 28.30 -29.66
C PHE A 3 7.92 27.43 -29.17
N GLU A 4 6.79 27.45 -29.88
CA GLU A 4 5.65 26.58 -29.57
C GLU A 4 5.93 25.11 -29.92
N SER A 5 6.73 24.85 -30.96
CA SER A 5 7.19 23.50 -31.27
C SER A 5 8.08 22.97 -30.15
N LEU A 6 9.00 23.80 -29.66
CA LEU A 6 9.90 23.44 -28.57
C LEU A 6 9.14 23.23 -27.25
N SER A 7 8.13 24.06 -26.94
CA SER A 7 7.30 23.86 -25.75
C SER A 7 6.47 22.58 -25.84
N LYS A 8 5.88 22.28 -27.00
CA LYS A 8 5.18 21.00 -27.24
C LYS A 8 6.11 19.79 -27.13
N GLN A 9 7.35 19.92 -27.59
CA GLN A 9 8.33 18.84 -27.56
C GLN A 9 8.92 18.61 -26.16
N ILE A 10 9.08 19.68 -25.36
CA ILE A 10 9.41 19.60 -23.94
C ILE A 10 8.26 18.94 -23.16
N ILE A 11 7.01 19.32 -23.40
CA ILE A 11 5.84 18.70 -22.77
C ILE A 11 5.74 17.21 -23.16
N ALA A 12 5.93 16.87 -24.44
CA ALA A 12 5.95 15.48 -24.92
C ALA A 12 7.08 14.66 -24.26
N SER A 13 8.24 15.26 -24.04
CA SER A 13 9.37 14.61 -23.35
C SER A 13 9.14 14.46 -21.84
N ILE A 14 8.38 15.37 -21.20
CA ILE A 14 7.96 15.26 -19.80
C ILE A 14 6.88 14.17 -19.64
N THR A 15 6.03 13.97 -20.66
CA THR A 15 5.00 12.91 -20.68
C THR A 15 5.53 11.52 -21.07
N ASN A 16 6.82 11.36 -21.36
CA ASN A 16 7.44 10.06 -21.66
C ASN A 16 7.83 9.25 -20.41
N SER A 17 7.24 9.53 -19.25
CA SER A 17 7.13 8.53 -18.19
C SER A 17 5.97 7.59 -18.54
N SER A 18 6.28 6.36 -18.93
CA SER A 18 5.40 5.17 -18.92
C SER A 18 3.88 5.46 -18.80
N LEU A 19 3.13 5.22 -19.88
CA LEU A 19 1.66 5.25 -19.91
C LEU A 19 0.98 4.28 -18.90
N ASP A 20 1.75 3.50 -18.14
CA ASP A 20 1.25 2.50 -17.18
C ASP A 20 1.23 2.96 -15.72
N ASP A 21 1.91 4.06 -15.34
CA ASP A 21 1.92 4.52 -13.95
C ASP A 21 0.78 5.54 -13.68
N PRO A 22 -0.01 5.32 -12.62
CA PRO A 22 -1.13 6.19 -12.31
C PRO A 22 -0.65 7.58 -11.82
N PRO A 23 -1.48 8.62 -11.95
CA PRO A 23 -1.09 9.98 -11.53
C PRO A 23 -0.80 10.05 -10.02
N LEU A 24 -0.02 11.04 -9.58
CA LEU A 24 0.36 11.23 -8.16
C LEU A 24 -0.83 11.33 -7.19
N SER A 25 -1.97 11.83 -7.68
CA SER A 25 -3.22 11.94 -6.91
C SER A 25 -3.98 10.62 -6.82
N SER A 26 -3.58 9.61 -7.58
CA SER A 26 -4.22 8.29 -7.56
C SER A 26 -3.84 7.55 -6.28
N PRO A 27 -4.79 6.89 -5.62
CA PRO A 27 -4.46 6.02 -4.49
C PRO A 27 -3.57 4.84 -4.89
N TYR A 28 -3.54 4.47 -6.19
CA TYR A 28 -2.70 3.41 -6.75
C TYR A 28 -1.28 3.85 -7.09
N TYR A 29 -0.93 5.11 -6.85
CA TYR A 29 0.44 5.58 -7.05
C TYR A 29 1.37 5.01 -5.98
N LEU A 30 2.53 4.55 -6.41
CA LEU A 30 3.64 4.15 -5.54
C LEU A 30 4.81 5.09 -5.79
N HIS A 31 5.30 5.70 -4.72
CA HIS A 31 6.47 6.54 -4.79
C HIS A 31 7.72 5.68 -5.02
N ALA A 32 8.78 6.22 -5.62
CA ALA A 32 10.02 5.48 -5.89
C ALA A 32 10.68 4.91 -4.61
N SER A 33 10.36 5.44 -3.43
CA SER A 33 10.82 4.93 -2.14
C SER A 33 9.92 3.83 -1.53
N ASP A 34 8.81 3.47 -2.19
CA ASP A 34 7.83 2.48 -1.73
C ASP A 34 8.28 1.06 -2.08
N ASN A 35 9.39 0.63 -1.48
CA ASN A 35 9.91 -0.72 -1.64
C ASN A 35 9.40 -1.66 -0.53
N SER A 36 9.52 -2.96 -0.76
CA SER A 36 9.04 -4.01 0.15
C SER A 36 9.86 -4.16 1.44
N SER A 37 11.05 -3.56 1.53
CA SER A 37 11.93 -3.64 2.70
C SER A 37 11.68 -2.53 3.71
N LEU A 38 10.75 -1.61 3.43
CA LEU A 38 10.45 -0.50 4.32
C LEU A 38 9.81 -1.01 5.63
N MET A 39 10.36 -0.53 6.74
CA MET A 39 9.81 -0.69 8.09
C MET A 39 9.07 0.59 8.47
N LEU A 40 7.74 0.53 8.61
CA LEU A 40 6.94 1.69 9.01
C LEU A 40 6.93 1.92 10.52
N VAL A 41 7.10 0.85 11.30
CA VAL A 41 7.11 0.88 12.76
C VAL A 41 8.32 0.08 13.25
N ASN A 42 9.17 0.69 14.06
CA ASN A 42 10.42 0.06 14.53
C ASN A 42 10.17 -1.06 15.55
N GLN A 43 9.16 -0.91 16.42
CA GLN A 43 8.79 -1.93 17.40
C GLN A 43 7.74 -2.87 16.77
N PRO A 44 8.05 -4.15 16.53
CA PRO A 44 7.09 -5.07 15.94
C PRO A 44 5.88 -5.30 16.85
N PHE A 45 4.74 -5.63 16.26
CA PHE A 45 3.57 -6.07 17.01
C PHE A 45 3.85 -7.45 17.62
N THR A 46 3.72 -7.57 18.95
CA THR A 46 3.93 -8.83 19.69
C THR A 46 2.67 -9.35 20.38
N GLY A 47 1.56 -8.61 20.32
CA GLY A 47 0.33 -8.87 21.09
C GLY A 47 0.10 -7.78 22.13
N ASP A 48 1.01 -7.67 23.10
CA ASP A 48 0.86 -6.77 24.26
C ASP A 48 0.91 -5.28 23.91
N ASN A 49 1.57 -4.92 22.82
CA ASN A 49 1.80 -3.54 22.39
C ASN A 49 0.83 -3.07 21.29
N PHE A 50 -0.35 -3.67 21.19
CA PHE A 50 -1.25 -3.39 20.07
C PHE A 50 -1.62 -1.92 19.90
N HIS A 51 -2.08 -1.24 20.96
CA HIS A 51 -2.62 0.11 20.79
C HIS A 51 -1.57 1.08 20.24
N SER A 52 -0.32 1.00 20.75
CA SER A 52 0.79 1.80 20.26
C SER A 52 1.21 1.39 18.85
N TRP A 53 1.30 0.09 18.58
CA TRP A 53 1.64 -0.42 17.25
C TRP A 53 0.61 -0.03 16.20
N PHE A 54 -0.68 -0.30 16.46
CA PHE A 54 -1.80 -0.02 15.56
C PHE A 54 -1.87 1.46 15.22
N ARG A 55 -1.73 2.34 16.22
CA ARG A 55 -1.70 3.78 16.01
C ARG A 55 -0.50 4.19 15.16
N SER A 56 0.70 3.71 15.49
CA SER A 56 1.93 4.03 14.75
C SER A 56 1.87 3.55 13.31
N MET A 57 1.33 2.34 13.10
CA MET A 57 1.19 1.75 11.79
C MET A 57 0.17 2.51 10.93
N ALA A 58 -0.99 2.86 11.50
CA ALA A 58 -1.97 3.69 10.83
C ALA A 58 -1.37 5.05 10.40
N MET A 59 -0.58 5.69 11.27
CA MET A 59 0.12 6.94 10.93
C MET A 59 1.12 6.76 9.79
N GLY A 60 1.94 5.69 9.83
CA GLY A 60 2.87 5.36 8.76
C GLY A 60 2.14 5.17 7.42
N LEU A 61 1.06 4.41 7.41
CA LEU A 61 0.23 4.18 6.22
C LEU A 61 -0.44 5.46 5.71
N THR A 62 -0.90 6.35 6.60
CA THR A 62 -1.43 7.67 6.20
C THR A 62 -0.36 8.49 5.49
N ILE A 63 0.86 8.54 6.00
CA ILE A 63 1.98 9.28 5.38
C ILE A 63 2.28 8.74 3.97
N LYS A 64 2.11 7.43 3.76
CA LYS A 64 2.29 6.77 2.46
C LYS A 64 1.06 6.84 1.55
N ASN A 65 -0.05 7.45 2.00
CA ASN A 65 -1.35 7.42 1.33
C ASN A 65 -1.83 5.99 1.02
N LYS A 66 -1.76 5.11 2.03
CA LYS A 66 -2.13 3.69 1.92
C LYS A 66 -3.05 3.19 3.04
N LEU A 67 -3.54 4.07 3.91
CA LEU A 67 -4.47 3.68 4.97
C LEU A 67 -5.76 3.06 4.41
N GLU A 68 -6.25 3.56 3.29
CA GLU A 68 -7.51 3.12 2.67
C GLU A 68 -7.48 1.66 2.18
N PHE A 69 -6.28 1.08 1.99
CA PHE A 69 -6.14 -0.35 1.67
C PHE A 69 -6.37 -1.24 2.88
N VAL A 70 -6.07 -0.75 4.09
CA VAL A 70 -6.19 -1.53 5.32
C VAL A 70 -7.56 -1.37 5.97
N ASP A 71 -8.16 -0.19 5.88
CA ASP A 71 -9.53 0.04 6.36
C ASP A 71 -10.61 -0.53 5.43
N GLY A 72 -10.25 -0.84 4.17
CA GLY A 72 -11.11 -1.48 3.19
C GLY A 72 -11.87 -0.50 2.30
N SER A 73 -11.64 0.81 2.44
CA SER A 73 -12.22 1.83 1.55
C SER A 73 -11.77 1.63 0.11
N ILE A 74 -10.54 1.12 -0.09
CA ILE A 74 -10.00 0.70 -1.39
C ILE A 74 -9.83 -0.83 -1.40
N GLY A 75 -10.87 -1.49 -1.88
CA GLY A 75 -10.89 -2.93 -2.15
C GLY A 75 -10.46 -3.29 -3.58
N PRO A 76 -10.36 -4.59 -3.88
CA PRO A 76 -10.15 -5.06 -5.25
C PRO A 76 -11.26 -4.53 -6.18
N PRO A 77 -10.96 -4.23 -7.46
CA PRO A 77 -11.98 -3.84 -8.43
C PRO A 77 -13.12 -4.86 -8.52
N LYS A 78 -14.35 -4.38 -8.73
CA LYS A 78 -15.55 -5.24 -8.79
C LYS A 78 -15.50 -6.24 -9.94
N GLU A 79 -14.88 -5.86 -11.04
CA GLU A 79 -14.66 -6.70 -12.23
C GLU A 79 -13.50 -7.69 -12.03
N GLY A 80 -12.85 -7.66 -10.86
CA GLY A 80 -11.75 -8.54 -10.50
C GLY A 80 -10.57 -8.40 -11.46
N ILE A 81 -9.96 -9.53 -11.80
CA ILE A 81 -8.74 -9.61 -12.64
C ILE A 81 -8.95 -9.02 -14.04
N THR A 82 -10.21 -8.95 -14.51
CA THR A 82 -10.52 -8.37 -15.83
C THR A 82 -10.46 -6.84 -15.85
N SER A 83 -10.42 -6.20 -14.68
CA SER A 83 -10.31 -4.75 -14.58
C SER A 83 -8.89 -4.28 -14.94
N PRO A 84 -8.74 -3.21 -15.75
CA PRO A 84 -7.43 -2.59 -15.99
C PRO A 84 -6.81 -2.01 -14.71
N LEU A 85 -7.61 -1.77 -13.66
CA LEU A 85 -7.14 -1.28 -12.37
C LEU A 85 -6.60 -2.40 -11.47
N TYR A 86 -6.87 -3.67 -11.78
CA TYR A 86 -6.48 -4.78 -10.92
C TYR A 86 -4.96 -4.89 -10.72
N PRO A 87 -4.10 -4.78 -11.75
CA PRO A 87 -2.65 -4.82 -11.55
C PRO A 87 -2.15 -3.68 -10.65
N LEU A 88 -2.72 -2.49 -10.79
CA LEU A 88 -2.35 -1.31 -10.00
C LEU A 88 -2.75 -1.45 -8.53
N TRP A 89 -3.99 -1.90 -8.28
CA TRP A 89 -4.46 -2.23 -6.94
C TRP A 89 -3.62 -3.35 -6.31
N ASN A 90 -3.36 -4.43 -7.05
CA ASN A 90 -2.63 -5.59 -6.56
C ASN A 90 -1.18 -5.23 -6.18
N ARG A 91 -0.51 -4.41 -6.99
CA ARG A 91 0.83 -3.89 -6.69
C ARG A 91 0.85 -3.13 -5.36
N CYS A 92 -0.13 -2.25 -5.14
CA CYS A 92 -0.25 -1.52 -3.87
C CYS A 92 -0.55 -2.46 -2.70
N ASN A 93 -1.53 -3.36 -2.85
CA ASN A 93 -1.90 -4.35 -1.83
C ASN A 93 -0.69 -5.21 -1.40
N ILE A 94 0.13 -5.68 -2.35
CA ILE A 94 1.34 -6.44 -2.05
C ILE A 94 2.36 -5.59 -1.28
N VAL A 95 2.60 -4.34 -1.69
CA VAL A 95 3.54 -3.45 -0.99
C VAL A 95 3.08 -3.20 0.45
N VAL A 96 1.79 -2.90 0.66
CA VAL A 96 1.28 -2.67 2.02
C VAL A 96 1.32 -3.95 2.85
N ASN A 97 1.04 -5.12 2.27
CA ASN A 97 1.24 -6.41 2.93
C ASN A 97 2.68 -6.54 3.44
N THR A 98 3.68 -6.28 2.60
CA THR A 98 5.09 -6.39 3.02
C THR A 98 5.42 -5.46 4.17
N TRP A 99 4.93 -4.22 4.16
CA TRP A 99 5.13 -3.28 5.27
C TRP A 99 4.53 -3.79 6.58
N ILE A 100 3.32 -4.36 6.54
CA ILE A 100 2.70 -4.97 7.73
C ILE A 100 3.50 -6.19 8.20
N LEU A 101 3.83 -7.11 7.30
CA LEU A 101 4.55 -8.34 7.62
C LEU A 101 5.94 -8.07 8.21
N ASN A 102 6.60 -6.99 7.79
CA ASN A 102 7.86 -6.55 8.35
C ASN A 102 7.72 -5.98 9.77
N CYS A 103 6.56 -5.45 10.12
CA CYS A 103 6.30 -4.78 11.40
C CYS A 103 5.58 -5.68 12.42
N VAL A 104 5.50 -7.00 12.21
CA VAL A 104 4.88 -7.94 13.16
C VAL A 104 5.90 -8.99 13.64
N SER A 105 5.66 -9.61 14.80
CA SER A 105 6.49 -10.72 15.26
C SER A 105 6.44 -11.92 14.30
N LYS A 106 7.42 -12.82 14.38
CA LYS A 106 7.48 -13.99 13.50
C LYS A 106 6.26 -14.92 13.66
N GLU A 107 5.75 -15.03 14.87
CA GLU A 107 4.57 -15.83 15.20
C GLU A 107 3.31 -15.24 14.56
N ILE A 108 3.18 -13.91 14.58
CA ILE A 108 2.06 -13.21 13.94
C ILE A 108 2.19 -13.24 12.43
N HIS A 109 3.40 -13.03 11.90
CA HIS A 109 3.71 -13.13 10.49
C HIS A 109 3.20 -14.46 9.92
N ALA A 110 3.56 -15.59 10.54
CA ALA A 110 3.15 -16.92 10.09
C ALA A 110 1.62 -17.11 9.99
N ILE A 111 0.85 -16.43 10.84
CA ILE A 111 -0.62 -16.50 10.85
C ILE A 111 -1.24 -15.73 9.67
N VAL A 112 -0.66 -14.57 9.34
CA VAL A 112 -1.27 -13.64 8.38
C VAL A 112 -0.61 -13.67 6.99
N LEU A 113 0.53 -14.36 6.82
CA LEU A 113 1.29 -14.44 5.56
C LEU A 113 0.44 -14.81 4.34
N TYR A 114 -0.47 -15.78 4.50
CA TYR A 114 -1.25 -16.34 3.40
C TYR A 114 -2.53 -15.56 3.10
N LYS A 115 -2.75 -14.42 3.74
CA LYS A 115 -3.97 -13.63 3.53
C LYS A 115 -3.85 -12.81 2.25
N PRO A 116 -4.80 -12.95 1.30
CA PRO A 116 -4.72 -12.32 -0.02
C PRO A 116 -4.75 -10.78 0.03
N THR A 117 -5.45 -10.18 0.99
CA THR A 117 -5.62 -8.72 1.04
C THR A 117 -5.05 -8.12 2.31
N THR A 118 -4.56 -6.88 2.18
CA THR A 118 -4.08 -6.11 3.33
C THR A 118 -5.20 -5.84 4.32
N HIS A 119 -6.42 -5.64 3.82
CA HIS A 119 -7.62 -5.48 4.65
C HIS A 119 -7.88 -6.71 5.53
N GLU A 120 -7.77 -7.92 4.99
CA GLU A 120 -7.93 -9.15 5.77
C GLU A 120 -6.83 -9.30 6.83
N ILE A 121 -5.57 -9.03 6.48
CA ILE A 121 -4.47 -9.02 7.46
C ILE A 121 -4.81 -8.06 8.59
N TRP A 122 -5.17 -6.83 8.26
CA TRP A 122 -5.47 -5.78 9.22
C TRP A 122 -6.65 -6.14 10.13
N THR A 123 -7.70 -6.74 9.59
CA THR A 123 -8.85 -7.23 10.37
C THR A 123 -8.46 -8.35 11.33
N ILE A 124 -7.69 -9.35 10.87
CA ILE A 124 -7.23 -10.44 11.75
C ILE A 124 -6.35 -9.91 12.88
N LEU A 125 -5.46 -8.95 12.59
CA LEU A 125 -4.60 -8.34 13.62
C LEU A 125 -5.41 -7.58 14.67
N ARG A 126 -6.52 -6.95 14.29
CA ARG A 126 -7.46 -6.32 15.23
C ARG A 126 -8.25 -7.34 16.05
N GLU A 127 -8.75 -8.39 15.40
CA GLU A 127 -9.60 -9.40 16.03
C GLU A 127 -8.85 -10.32 16.99
N LYS A 128 -7.57 -10.63 16.72
CA LYS A 128 -6.73 -11.48 17.60
C LYS A 128 -6.67 -10.97 19.05
N ILE A 129 -6.99 -9.71 19.27
CA ILE A 129 -7.02 -9.07 20.60
C ILE A 129 -8.39 -9.14 21.25
N LEU A 130 -9.46 -9.22 20.46
CA LEU A 130 -10.81 -9.43 20.99
C LEU A 130 -10.99 -10.88 21.51
N SER A 131 -10.11 -11.79 21.10
CA SER A 131 -10.11 -13.20 21.51
C SER A 131 -9.14 -13.55 22.65
N GLN A 132 -8.39 -12.58 23.18
CA GLN A 132 -7.52 -12.74 24.35
C GLN A 132 -8.04 -11.91 25.53
#